data_AF-A0A1X3P4E9-F1
#
_entry.id   AF-A0A1X3P4E9-F1
#
_cell.length_a   1.000
_cell.length_b   1.000
_cell.length_c   1.000
_cell.angle_alpha   90.00
_cell.angle_beta   90.00
_cell.angle_gamma   90.00
#
_symmetry.space_group_name_H-M   'P 1'
#
loop_
_entity.id
_entity.type
_entity.pdbx_description
1 polymer ?
#
loop_
_entity_poly.entity_id
_entity_poly.type
_entity_poly.pdbx_seq_one_letter_code
_entity_poly.pdbx_strand_id
1 'polypeptide(L)'
;MHTAALQAGRGTLLFPGQALLLTHPGGALDGGSFAHGVPQQTQLSTATLVQDRRVRRAMLEQHRIRVPEGATYSIGHGTRAALGFPERYGFPVVLKPMVGDNMIETTTGITSTEELLERIRDLRVAPQLRPDYTTASYAFTAIHTPREEDQTRTRKNYRYLIEEQVRGEFVRFLLLGGDVVSAFRSPHGAWDLSGEGAEILDDTHPTLIRHVQEVAEVFPGLAVSAVDMVLSRGAGVPHAEQDVVVVDVSERPWLALQASQDPTWGLELARRVLARTVAEDEQLDEPQDEVALDVRWEGVSVMDAFLEHLRAAASRAGLCGRAEAEDVVGGIARGHLEGFAAAVALFNELAVAGHLAGEHLMAVDSRPAEPTGAGSFTLGVPEAGDASPAAEGGPST
;
A
#
# COMPACT_ATOMS: atom_id res chain seq x y z
N MET A 1 1.78 6.90 -4.57
CA MET A 1 1.22 8.10 -3.91
C MET A 1 2.31 9.09 -3.51
N HIS A 2 3.27 8.71 -2.67
CA HIS A 2 4.35 9.60 -2.24
C HIS A 2 5.09 10.27 -3.42
N THR A 3 5.51 9.50 -4.43
CA THR A 3 6.10 10.06 -5.67
C THR A 3 5.20 11.11 -6.32
N ALA A 4 3.92 10.80 -6.55
CA ALA A 4 2.98 11.73 -7.19
C ALA A 4 2.81 13.03 -6.39
N ALA A 5 2.83 12.96 -5.06
CA ALA A 5 2.77 14.15 -4.20
C ALA A 5 4.00 15.04 -4.38
N LEU A 6 5.20 14.44 -4.33
CA LEU A 6 6.46 15.19 -4.52
C LEU A 6 6.53 15.82 -5.91
N GLN A 7 6.14 15.10 -6.96
CA GLN A 7 6.13 15.65 -8.32
C GLN A 7 5.15 16.82 -8.48
N ALA A 8 4.05 16.82 -7.73
CA ALA A 8 3.05 17.89 -7.75
C ALA A 8 3.42 19.07 -6.83
N GLY A 9 4.70 19.18 -6.42
CA GLY A 9 5.17 20.28 -5.58
C GLY A 9 4.65 20.24 -4.15
N ARG A 10 4.11 19.11 -3.68
CA ARG A 10 3.54 18.98 -2.34
C ARG A 10 4.60 18.66 -1.31
N GLY A 11 4.48 19.29 -0.14
CA GLY A 11 5.15 18.79 1.05
C GLY A 11 4.45 17.52 1.55
N THR A 12 5.21 16.68 2.26
CA THR A 12 4.71 15.42 2.80
C THR A 12 5.16 15.23 4.24
N LEU A 13 4.27 14.69 5.07
CA LEU A 13 4.61 14.16 6.39
C LEU A 13 4.31 12.66 6.39
N LEU A 14 5.36 11.86 6.36
CA LEU A 14 5.31 10.41 6.31
C LEU A 14 5.52 9.81 7.70
N PHE A 15 4.64 8.91 8.11
CA PHE A 15 4.71 8.14 9.36
C PHE A 15 4.87 6.63 9.08
N PRO A 16 5.31 5.84 10.07
CA PRO A 16 5.28 4.38 10.02
C PRO A 16 3.93 3.83 9.57
N GLY A 17 3.97 2.67 8.90
CA GLY A 17 2.75 2.04 8.37
C GLY A 17 2.15 2.76 7.17
N GLN A 18 2.97 3.51 6.40
CA GLN A 18 2.59 4.17 5.15
C GLN A 18 1.41 5.15 5.31
N ALA A 19 1.41 5.89 6.42
CA ALA A 19 0.52 7.03 6.60
C ALA A 19 1.20 8.30 6.10
N LEU A 20 0.63 8.93 5.08
CA LEU A 20 1.16 10.08 4.37
C LEU A 20 0.17 11.24 4.49
N LEU A 21 0.57 12.34 5.11
CA LEU A 21 -0.17 13.60 5.08
C LEU A 21 0.44 14.52 4.01
N LEU A 22 -0.41 15.27 3.31
CA LEU A 22 0.01 16.32 2.40
C LEU A 22 0.07 17.66 3.14
N THR A 23 1.09 18.45 2.83
CA THR A 23 1.23 19.81 3.32
C THR A 23 1.38 20.77 2.14
N HIS A 24 0.82 21.97 2.30
CA HIS A 24 1.13 23.08 1.42
C HIS A 24 2.63 23.43 1.54
N PRO A 25 3.23 24.09 0.53
CA PRO A 25 4.60 24.58 0.63
C PRO A 25 4.88 25.43 1.87
N GLY A 26 3.86 26.16 2.37
CA GLY A 26 3.93 26.93 3.62
C GLY A 26 3.85 26.12 4.92
N GLY A 27 3.76 24.79 4.86
CA GLY A 27 3.75 23.89 6.02
C GLY A 27 2.38 23.67 6.68
N ALA A 28 1.32 24.32 6.19
CA ALA A 28 -0.04 24.03 6.63
C ALA A 28 -0.53 22.70 6.06
N LEU A 29 -1.30 21.93 6.84
CA LEU A 29 -1.90 20.68 6.37
C LEU A 29 -2.92 20.98 5.26
N ASP A 30 -2.76 20.30 4.13
CA ASP A 30 -3.52 20.51 2.88
C ASP A 30 -4.87 19.77 2.87
N GLY A 31 -5.30 19.32 4.05
CA GLY A 31 -6.39 18.38 4.18
C GLY A 31 -6.07 16.99 3.65
N GLY A 32 -5.41 16.80 2.50
CA GLY A 32 -5.19 15.48 1.88
C GLY A 32 -4.32 14.53 2.72
N SER A 33 -4.75 13.27 2.83
CA SER A 33 -3.95 12.23 3.46
C SER A 33 -4.27 10.84 2.94
N PHE A 34 -3.31 9.93 3.10
CA PHE A 34 -3.38 8.55 2.65
C PHE A 34 -2.88 7.58 3.72
N ALA A 35 -3.52 6.42 3.83
CA ALA A 35 -2.99 5.28 4.58
C ALA A 35 -2.89 4.08 3.63
N HIS A 36 -1.68 3.57 3.36
CA HIS A 36 -1.43 2.55 2.34
C HIS A 36 -1.98 2.92 0.95
N GLY A 37 -1.91 4.21 0.62
CA GLY A 37 -2.47 4.74 -0.63
C GLY A 37 -4.00 4.87 -0.66
N VAL A 38 -4.71 4.53 0.42
CA VAL A 38 -6.16 4.76 0.54
C VAL A 38 -6.38 6.21 0.96
N PRO A 39 -7.15 7.01 0.19
CA PRO A 39 -7.43 8.40 0.55
C PRO A 39 -8.29 8.51 1.80
N GLN A 40 -8.10 9.56 2.59
CA GLN A 40 -8.89 9.88 3.77
C GLN A 40 -10.39 10.07 3.53
N GLN A 41 -10.80 10.37 2.29
CA GLN A 41 -12.20 10.49 1.90
C GLN A 41 -12.91 9.13 1.98
N THR A 42 -12.16 8.03 2.03
CA THR A 42 -12.70 6.70 2.24
C THR A 42 -13.26 6.58 3.66
N GLN A 43 -14.55 6.27 3.76
CA GLN A 43 -15.21 6.05 5.04
C GLN A 43 -14.66 4.80 5.72
N LEU A 44 -14.17 4.96 6.95
CA LEU A 44 -13.57 3.88 7.73
C LEU A 44 -14.52 2.67 7.90
N SER A 45 -15.82 2.92 8.07
CA SER A 45 -16.83 1.86 8.16
C SER A 45 -16.87 1.01 6.90
N THR A 46 -16.87 1.64 5.73
CA THR A 46 -16.94 0.94 4.44
C THR A 46 -15.64 0.19 4.16
N ALA A 47 -14.48 0.81 4.38
CA ALA A 47 -13.19 0.13 4.30
C ALA A 47 -13.17 -1.12 5.19
N THR A 48 -13.65 -1.03 6.43
CA THR A 48 -13.72 -2.17 7.36
C THR A 48 -14.67 -3.27 6.87
N LEU A 49 -15.84 -2.91 6.32
CA LEU A 49 -16.80 -3.89 5.78
C LEU A 49 -16.25 -4.63 4.57
N VAL A 50 -15.52 -3.93 3.70
CA VAL A 50 -14.92 -4.50 2.47
C VAL A 50 -13.77 -5.47 2.80
N GLN A 51 -13.07 -5.25 3.91
CA GLN A 51 -12.03 -6.16 4.41
C GLN A 51 -12.58 -7.46 5.01
N ASP A 52 -13.83 -7.47 5.51
CA ASP A 52 -14.50 -8.72 5.93
C ASP A 52 -15.13 -9.39 4.70
N ARG A 53 -14.45 -10.42 4.18
CA ARG A 53 -14.86 -11.12 2.96
C ARG A 53 -16.26 -11.73 3.06
N ARG A 54 -16.71 -12.13 4.26
CA ARG A 54 -18.05 -12.70 4.46
C ARG A 54 -19.11 -11.61 4.37
N VAL A 55 -18.89 -10.45 4.99
CA VAL A 55 -19.83 -9.34 4.92
C VAL A 55 -19.91 -8.81 3.50
N ARG A 56 -18.76 -8.56 2.88
CA ARG A 56 -18.66 -8.14 1.48
C ARG A 56 -19.40 -9.08 0.54
N ARG A 57 -19.18 -10.39 0.65
CA ARG A 57 -19.89 -11.41 -0.13
C ARG A 57 -21.40 -11.31 0.06
N ALA A 58 -21.87 -11.28 1.31
CA ALA A 58 -23.30 -11.20 1.60
C ALA A 58 -23.94 -9.92 1.03
N MET A 59 -23.23 -8.78 1.06
CA MET A 59 -23.69 -7.54 0.46
C MET A 59 -23.81 -7.62 -1.06
N LEU A 60 -22.82 -8.22 -1.74
CA LEU A 60 -22.87 -8.46 -3.19
C LEU A 60 -24.03 -9.39 -3.56
N GLU A 61 -24.19 -10.51 -2.86
CA GLU A 61 -25.27 -11.47 -3.08
C GLU A 61 -26.66 -10.84 -2.86
N GLN A 62 -26.82 -9.99 -1.83
CA GLN A 62 -28.05 -9.24 -1.58
C GLN A 62 -28.44 -8.33 -2.75
N HIS A 63 -27.45 -7.82 -3.50
CA HIS A 63 -27.64 -7.01 -4.70
C HIS A 63 -27.66 -7.86 -5.99
N ARG A 64 -27.76 -9.19 -5.87
CA ARG A 64 -27.78 -10.14 -7.00
C ARG A 64 -26.53 -10.07 -7.86
N ILE A 65 -25.41 -9.59 -7.31
CA ILE A 65 -24.11 -9.66 -7.95
C ILE A 65 -23.54 -11.07 -7.71
N ARG A 66 -23.08 -11.70 -8.78
CA ARG A 66 -22.51 -13.03 -8.72
C ARG A 66 -21.12 -12.99 -8.11
N VAL A 67 -20.91 -13.87 -7.14
CA VAL A 67 -19.63 -14.15 -6.47
C VAL A 67 -19.34 -15.66 -6.59
N PRO A 68 -18.09 -16.14 -6.42
CA PRO A 68 -17.78 -17.57 -6.46
C PRO A 68 -18.61 -18.34 -5.43
N GLU A 69 -18.88 -19.62 -5.60
CA GLU A 69 -19.39 -20.44 -4.48
C GLU A 69 -18.31 -20.57 -3.38
N GLY A 70 -18.68 -20.42 -2.11
CA GLY A 70 -17.68 -20.40 -1.03
C GLY A 70 -18.23 -20.69 0.37
N ALA A 71 -17.34 -21.14 1.26
CA ALA A 71 -17.67 -21.47 2.64
C ALA A 71 -16.58 -21.03 3.63
N THR A 72 -17.02 -20.58 4.80
CA THR A 72 -16.14 -20.10 5.88
C THR A 72 -15.85 -21.20 6.90
N TYR A 73 -14.59 -21.28 7.33
CA TYR A 73 -14.14 -22.22 8.34
C TYR A 73 -13.29 -21.51 9.40
N SER A 74 -13.13 -22.16 10.55
CA SER A 74 -12.21 -21.72 11.61
C SER A 74 -10.96 -22.59 11.64
N ILE A 75 -9.82 -22.00 12.01
CA ILE A 75 -8.55 -22.75 12.16
C ILE A 75 -8.65 -23.83 13.26
N GLY A 76 -9.35 -23.53 14.36
CA GLY A 76 -9.40 -24.43 15.52
C GLY A 76 -10.26 -25.67 15.32
N HIS A 77 -11.43 -25.54 14.70
CA HIS A 77 -12.44 -26.61 14.62
C HIS A 77 -12.95 -26.88 13.20
N GLY A 78 -12.69 -25.98 12.25
CA GLY A 78 -13.23 -26.04 10.90
C GLY A 78 -12.43 -26.86 9.90
N THR A 79 -11.16 -27.19 10.18
CA THR A 79 -10.28 -27.86 9.18
C THR A 79 -10.82 -29.18 8.67
N ARG A 80 -11.43 -30.02 9.52
CA ARG A 80 -12.02 -31.28 9.04
C ARG A 80 -13.24 -31.03 8.15
N ALA A 81 -14.08 -30.06 8.49
CA ALA A 81 -15.25 -29.69 7.69
C ALA A 81 -14.86 -29.02 6.37
N ALA A 82 -13.72 -28.31 6.34
CA ALA A 82 -13.18 -27.67 5.14
C ALA A 82 -12.86 -28.68 4.02
N LEU A 83 -12.49 -29.91 4.37
CA LEU A 83 -12.18 -30.96 3.38
C LEU A 83 -13.42 -31.41 2.59
N GLY A 84 -14.62 -31.29 3.16
CA GLY A 84 -15.86 -31.61 2.45
C GLY A 84 -16.22 -30.59 1.36
N PHE A 85 -15.58 -29.43 1.33
CA PHE A 85 -15.83 -28.42 0.29
C PHE A 85 -15.36 -28.88 -1.11
N PRO A 86 -14.08 -29.23 -1.33
CA PRO A 86 -13.65 -29.76 -2.62
C PRO A 86 -14.29 -31.11 -2.97
N GLU A 87 -14.74 -31.92 -2.00
CA GLU A 87 -15.55 -33.11 -2.29
C GLU A 87 -16.88 -32.76 -2.96
N ARG A 88 -17.47 -31.60 -2.62
CA ARG A 88 -18.75 -31.13 -3.15
C ARG A 88 -18.60 -30.31 -4.44
N TYR A 89 -17.61 -29.42 -4.50
CA TYR A 89 -17.44 -28.44 -5.58
C TYR A 89 -16.31 -28.78 -6.56
N GLY A 90 -15.44 -29.74 -6.21
CA GLY A 90 -14.27 -30.11 -6.99
C GLY A 90 -13.07 -29.20 -6.77
N PHE A 91 -11.93 -29.61 -7.33
CA PHE A 91 -10.71 -28.81 -7.47
C PHE A 91 -10.63 -28.20 -8.89
N PRO A 92 -9.90 -27.07 -9.09
CA PRO A 92 -9.15 -26.33 -8.08
C PRO A 92 -10.01 -25.42 -7.20
N VAL A 93 -9.51 -25.12 -6.00
CA VAL A 93 -10.14 -24.19 -5.03
C VAL A 93 -9.21 -23.03 -4.69
N VAL A 94 -9.78 -21.97 -4.13
CA VAL A 94 -9.07 -20.79 -3.63
C VAL A 94 -9.20 -20.74 -2.11
N LEU A 95 -8.10 -20.48 -1.41
CA LEU A 95 -8.06 -20.24 0.03
C LEU A 95 -7.75 -18.76 0.30
N LYS A 96 -8.54 -18.11 1.16
CA LYS A 96 -8.35 -16.71 1.56
C LYS A 96 -8.51 -16.56 3.07
N PRO A 97 -7.72 -15.72 3.76
CA PRO A 97 -8.05 -15.33 5.12
C PRO A 97 -9.38 -14.56 5.14
N MET A 98 -10.14 -14.65 6.23
CA MET A 98 -11.47 -14.02 6.30
C MET A 98 -11.40 -12.49 6.37
N VAL A 99 -10.43 -11.99 7.13
CA VAL A 99 -10.13 -10.57 7.28
C VAL A 99 -8.68 -10.42 6.87
N GLY A 100 -8.39 -9.45 6.04
CA GLY A 100 -7.03 -9.17 5.60
C GLY A 100 -7.03 -8.25 4.41
N ASP A 101 -5.82 -7.87 4.03
CA ASP A 101 -5.65 -7.14 2.78
C ASP A 101 -6.07 -8.02 1.60
N ASN A 102 -6.62 -7.37 0.58
CA ASN A 102 -7.01 -8.06 -0.64
C ASN A 102 -5.75 -8.60 -1.33
N MET A 103 -5.81 -9.70 -2.07
CA MET A 103 -4.70 -10.24 -2.90
C MET A 103 -3.44 -10.83 -2.25
N ILE A 104 -2.90 -10.32 -1.14
CA ILE A 104 -1.59 -10.82 -0.62
C ILE A 104 -1.67 -12.28 -0.19
N GLU A 105 -2.73 -12.62 0.53
CA GLU A 105 -2.85 -13.90 1.21
C GLU A 105 -3.83 -14.84 0.51
N THR A 106 -4.15 -14.54 -0.76
CA THR A 106 -5.02 -15.38 -1.57
C THR A 106 -4.18 -16.49 -2.19
N THR A 107 -4.45 -17.74 -1.83
CA THR A 107 -3.82 -18.90 -2.46
C THR A 107 -4.77 -19.52 -3.47
N THR A 108 -4.46 -19.39 -4.75
CA THR A 108 -5.18 -20.03 -5.86
C THR A 108 -4.51 -21.32 -6.31
N GLY A 109 -5.18 -22.07 -7.17
CA GLY A 109 -4.60 -23.23 -7.84
C GLY A 109 -4.43 -24.44 -6.93
N ILE A 110 -5.15 -24.48 -5.80
CA ILE A 110 -5.08 -25.62 -4.88
C ILE A 110 -5.79 -26.79 -5.55
N THR A 111 -5.04 -27.86 -5.87
CA THR A 111 -5.53 -28.98 -6.69
C THR A 111 -5.69 -30.28 -5.91
N SER A 112 -5.27 -30.32 -4.64
CA SER A 112 -5.32 -31.52 -3.81
C SER A 112 -5.67 -31.22 -2.35
N THR A 113 -6.12 -32.26 -1.65
CA THR A 113 -6.43 -32.20 -0.22
C THR A 113 -5.18 -31.93 0.62
N GLU A 114 -4.06 -32.53 0.24
CA GLU A 114 -2.77 -32.38 0.90
C GLU A 114 -2.30 -30.93 0.82
N GLU A 115 -2.37 -30.33 -0.37
CA GLU A 115 -2.04 -28.92 -0.59
C GLU A 115 -2.98 -27.99 0.19
N LEU A 116 -4.29 -28.25 0.18
CA LEU A 116 -5.26 -27.46 0.97
C LEU A 116 -4.90 -27.48 2.47
N LEU A 117 -4.54 -28.65 3.02
CA LEU A 117 -4.15 -28.80 4.42
C LEU A 117 -2.82 -28.11 4.75
N GLU A 118 -1.89 -28.06 3.80
CA GLU A 118 -0.67 -27.27 3.91
C GLU A 118 -0.97 -25.78 3.98
N ARG A 119 -1.77 -25.26 3.05
CA ARG A 119 -2.14 -23.84 3.04
C ARG A 119 -2.95 -23.42 4.26
N ILE A 120 -3.82 -24.29 4.78
CA ILE A 120 -4.51 -24.05 6.07
C ILE A 120 -3.52 -24.03 7.25
N ARG A 121 -2.43 -24.82 7.21
CA ARG A 121 -1.38 -24.77 8.23
C ARG A 121 -0.61 -23.46 8.17
N ASP A 122 -0.34 -22.91 6.99
CA ASP A 122 0.35 -21.63 6.83
C ASP A 122 -0.42 -20.50 7.53
N LEU A 123 -1.76 -20.50 7.46
CA LEU A 123 -2.61 -19.54 8.19
C LEU A 123 -2.52 -19.64 9.73
N ARG A 124 -1.88 -20.68 10.29
CA ARG A 124 -1.61 -20.78 11.73
C ARG A 124 -0.40 -19.96 12.16
N VAL A 125 0.50 -19.61 11.25
CA VAL A 125 1.60 -18.68 11.50
C VAL A 125 0.99 -17.31 11.70
N ALA A 126 1.42 -16.58 12.74
CA ALA A 126 0.92 -15.24 13.00
C ALA A 126 1.11 -14.35 11.76
N PRO A 127 0.12 -13.52 11.37
CA PRO A 127 0.15 -12.80 10.10
C PRO A 127 1.46 -12.03 9.87
N GLN A 128 1.96 -11.32 10.89
CA GLN A 128 3.19 -10.53 10.83
C GLN A 128 4.48 -11.33 10.56
N LEU A 129 4.44 -12.66 10.66
CA LEU A 129 5.58 -13.54 10.38
C LEU A 129 5.46 -14.22 9.00
N ARG A 130 4.41 -13.95 8.23
CA ARG A 130 4.22 -14.53 6.90
C ARG A 130 5.01 -13.71 5.87
N PRO A 131 5.72 -14.36 4.92
CA PRO A 131 6.71 -13.72 4.06
C PRO A 131 6.21 -12.59 3.16
N ASP A 132 4.89 -12.43 2.98
CA ASP A 132 4.31 -11.39 2.14
C ASP A 132 3.29 -10.51 2.88
N TYR A 133 3.07 -10.73 4.17
CA TYR A 133 2.00 -10.05 4.90
C TYR A 133 2.23 -8.55 4.96
N THR A 134 1.28 -7.78 4.43
CA THR A 134 1.19 -6.36 4.72
C THR A 134 0.04 -6.11 5.69
N THR A 135 0.26 -5.17 6.61
CA THR A 135 -0.81 -4.69 7.47
C THR A 135 -1.51 -3.54 6.77
N ALA A 136 -2.83 -3.48 6.90
CA ALA A 136 -3.49 -2.19 6.88
C ALA A 136 -3.39 -1.54 8.24
N SER A 137 -2.99 -0.28 8.28
CA SER A 137 -2.99 0.56 9.49
C SER A 137 -4.40 1.01 9.89
N TYR A 138 -5.42 0.15 9.70
CA TYR A 138 -6.74 0.39 10.27
C TYR A 138 -6.80 -0.18 11.68
N ALA A 139 -7.58 0.46 12.55
CA ALA A 139 -7.73 -0.01 13.93
C ALA A 139 -8.25 -1.46 14.01
N PHE A 140 -9.03 -1.93 13.03
CA PHE A 140 -9.65 -3.25 13.05
C PHE A 140 -8.69 -4.39 12.71
N THR A 141 -7.79 -4.20 11.75
CA THR A 141 -6.72 -5.16 11.44
C THR A 141 -5.77 -5.32 12.64
N ALA A 142 -5.50 -4.23 13.37
CA ALA A 142 -4.70 -4.26 14.59
C ALA A 142 -5.35 -5.04 15.77
N ILE A 143 -6.68 -5.16 15.82
CA ILE A 143 -7.38 -5.96 16.86
C ILE A 143 -7.08 -7.47 16.70
N HIS A 144 -6.86 -7.90 15.45
CA HIS A 144 -6.54 -9.29 15.12
C HIS A 144 -5.06 -9.61 15.24
N THR A 145 -4.20 -8.60 15.16
CA THR A 145 -2.77 -8.72 15.45
C THR A 145 -2.59 -9.18 16.91
N PRO A 146 -1.71 -10.18 17.17
CA PRO A 146 -1.36 -10.54 18.52
C PRO A 146 -0.81 -9.32 19.29
N ARG A 147 -1.19 -9.19 20.56
CA ARG A 147 -0.76 -8.08 21.43
C ARG A 147 0.63 -8.30 22.03
N GLU A 148 1.13 -9.53 21.97
CA GLU A 148 2.42 -9.93 22.51
C GLU A 148 3.38 -10.18 21.35
N GLU A 149 4.55 -9.52 21.38
CA GLU A 149 5.59 -9.60 20.34
C GLU A 149 6.05 -11.05 20.09
N ASP A 150 5.97 -11.92 21.10
CA ASP A 150 6.40 -13.32 21.02
C ASP A 150 5.36 -14.28 20.44
N GLN A 151 4.15 -13.82 20.12
CA GLN A 151 3.10 -14.71 19.64
C GLN A 151 3.32 -15.11 18.17
N THR A 152 3.91 -16.29 17.99
CA THR A 152 4.17 -16.88 16.66
C THR A 152 2.96 -17.53 15.98
N ARG A 153 1.82 -17.63 16.69
CA ARG A 153 0.64 -18.37 16.23
C ARG A 153 -0.63 -17.54 16.20
N THR A 154 -1.43 -17.72 15.15
CA THR A 154 -2.77 -17.13 15.01
C THR A 154 -3.75 -17.69 16.06
N ARG A 155 -4.75 -16.89 16.47
CA ARG A 155 -5.80 -17.31 17.40
C ARG A 155 -6.65 -18.44 16.82
N LYS A 156 -7.13 -19.36 17.67
CA LYS A 156 -7.97 -20.51 17.24
C LYS A 156 -9.27 -20.12 16.55
N ASN A 157 -9.80 -18.94 16.86
CA ASN A 157 -11.02 -18.38 16.28
C ASN A 157 -10.78 -17.66 14.95
N TYR A 158 -9.54 -17.60 14.45
CA TYR A 158 -9.24 -17.06 13.14
C TYR A 158 -9.97 -17.86 12.06
N ARG A 159 -10.54 -17.13 11.10
CA ARG A 159 -11.38 -17.69 10.05
C ARG A 159 -10.70 -17.54 8.71
N TYR A 160 -11.04 -18.47 7.82
CA TYR A 160 -10.65 -18.44 6.43
C TYR A 160 -11.84 -18.85 5.56
N LEU A 161 -11.75 -18.52 4.29
CA LEU A 161 -12.74 -18.76 3.25
C LEU A 161 -12.12 -19.70 2.23
N ILE A 162 -12.86 -20.75 1.87
CA ILE A 162 -12.56 -21.56 0.70
C ILE A 162 -13.63 -21.26 -0.34
N GLU A 163 -13.20 -20.99 -1.57
CA GLU A 163 -14.06 -20.72 -2.71
C GLU A 163 -13.74 -21.67 -3.87
N GLU A 164 -14.71 -21.90 -4.75
CA GLU A 164 -14.40 -22.46 -6.06
C GLU A 164 -13.46 -21.51 -6.82
N GLN A 165 -12.53 -22.07 -7.60
CA GLN A 165 -11.74 -21.26 -8.50
C GLN A 165 -12.49 -21.07 -9.83
N VAL A 166 -13.01 -19.87 -10.03
CA VAL A 166 -13.68 -19.48 -11.27
C VAL A 166 -12.67 -19.45 -12.43
N ARG A 167 -13.05 -20.04 -13.57
CA ARG A 167 -12.23 -20.05 -14.79
C ARG A 167 -12.61 -18.89 -15.69
N GLY A 168 -11.63 -18.20 -16.25
CA GLY A 168 -11.83 -17.12 -17.20
C GLY A 168 -10.65 -16.14 -17.23
N GLU A 169 -10.86 -15.00 -17.87
CA GLU A 169 -9.94 -13.88 -17.90
C GLU A 169 -10.11 -13.06 -16.61
N PHE A 170 -9.05 -12.91 -15.82
CA PHE A 170 -9.06 -12.05 -14.65
C PHE A 170 -8.79 -10.60 -15.05
N VAL A 171 -9.67 -9.70 -14.62
CA VAL A 171 -9.60 -8.26 -14.88
C VAL A 171 -9.81 -7.51 -13.59
N ARG A 172 -8.91 -6.58 -13.29
CA ARG A 172 -9.02 -5.62 -12.19
C ARG A 172 -9.51 -4.29 -12.73
N PHE A 173 -10.59 -3.77 -12.18
CA PHE A 173 -11.05 -2.42 -12.44
C PHE A 173 -10.65 -1.50 -11.29
N LEU A 174 -10.13 -0.31 -11.60
CA LEU A 174 -9.91 0.74 -10.61
C LEU A 174 -10.95 1.83 -10.81
N LEU A 175 -11.60 2.23 -9.73
CA LEU A 175 -12.58 3.31 -9.72
C LEU A 175 -12.14 4.44 -8.81
N LEU A 176 -12.38 5.69 -9.26
CA LEU A 176 -12.22 6.91 -8.47
C LEU A 176 -13.57 7.59 -8.36
N GLY A 177 -14.12 7.69 -7.15
CA GLY A 177 -15.44 8.29 -6.93
C GLY A 177 -16.59 7.64 -7.71
N GLY A 178 -16.46 6.34 -8.05
CA GLY A 178 -17.45 5.59 -8.84
C GLY A 178 -17.19 5.57 -10.34
N ASP A 179 -16.22 6.34 -10.85
CA ASP A 179 -15.85 6.31 -12.27
C ASP A 179 -14.71 5.31 -12.50
N VAL A 180 -14.86 4.43 -13.50
CA VAL A 180 -13.81 3.48 -13.88
C VAL A 180 -12.70 4.23 -14.62
N VAL A 181 -11.50 4.24 -14.04
CA VAL A 181 -10.33 4.96 -14.59
C VAL A 181 -9.25 4.03 -15.16
N SER A 182 -9.34 2.73 -14.87
CA SER A 182 -8.46 1.69 -15.41
C SER A 182 -9.20 0.35 -15.38
N ALA A 183 -8.98 -0.46 -16.41
CA ALA A 183 -9.33 -1.86 -16.48
C ALA A 183 -8.09 -2.63 -16.90
N PHE A 184 -7.58 -3.47 -16.01
CA PHE A 184 -6.29 -4.12 -16.19
C PHE A 184 -6.45 -5.63 -16.21
N ARG A 185 -6.11 -6.25 -17.33
CA ARG A 185 -6.08 -7.70 -17.48
C ARG A 185 -4.82 -8.25 -16.82
N SER A 186 -4.99 -9.24 -15.94
CA SER A 186 -3.88 -10.03 -15.38
C SER A 186 -4.23 -11.52 -15.44
N PRO A 187 -3.67 -12.31 -16.38
CA PRO A 187 -4.00 -13.73 -16.55
C PRO A 187 -3.80 -14.59 -15.30
N HIS A 188 -2.89 -14.18 -14.41
CA HIS A 188 -2.54 -14.89 -13.19
C HIS A 188 -3.11 -14.25 -11.92
N GLY A 189 -4.03 -13.28 -12.06
CA GLY A 189 -4.60 -12.53 -10.93
C GLY A 189 -3.72 -11.37 -10.48
N ALA A 190 -4.17 -10.56 -9.51
CA ALA A 190 -3.37 -9.40 -9.07
C ALA A 190 -2.31 -9.72 -7.99
N TRP A 191 -2.15 -11.00 -7.63
CA TRP A 191 -1.10 -11.48 -6.73
C TRP A 191 0.18 -11.85 -7.47
N ASP A 192 0.12 -12.02 -8.80
CA ASP A 192 1.28 -12.27 -9.64
C ASP A 192 1.66 -10.99 -10.39
N LEU A 193 2.64 -10.26 -9.86
CA LEU A 193 3.15 -9.04 -10.48
C LEU A 193 4.11 -9.33 -11.65
N SER A 194 4.53 -10.58 -11.83
CA SER A 194 5.49 -11.00 -12.86
C SER A 194 4.85 -11.40 -14.18
N GLY A 195 3.54 -11.68 -14.16
CA GLY A 195 2.78 -12.07 -15.34
C GLY A 195 2.62 -10.95 -16.37
N GLU A 196 2.35 -11.32 -17.62
CA GLU A 196 2.02 -10.38 -18.70
C GLU A 196 0.65 -9.76 -18.42
N GLY A 197 0.62 -8.46 -18.15
CA GLY A 197 -0.60 -7.68 -17.93
C GLY A 197 -0.83 -6.64 -19.02
N ALA A 198 -2.06 -6.14 -19.14
CA ALA A 198 -2.37 -5.05 -20.07
C ALA A 198 -3.51 -4.17 -19.56
N GLU A 199 -3.37 -2.86 -19.75
CA GLU A 199 -4.49 -1.92 -19.65
C GLU A 199 -5.41 -2.11 -20.87
N ILE A 200 -6.70 -2.29 -20.62
CA ILE A 200 -7.72 -2.69 -21.59
C ILE A 200 -9.03 -1.89 -21.43
N LEU A 201 -9.00 -0.74 -20.75
CA LEU A 201 -10.21 0.07 -20.55
C LEU A 201 -10.88 0.47 -21.87
N ASP A 202 -10.09 0.88 -22.87
CA ASP A 202 -10.61 1.28 -24.19
C ASP A 202 -11.24 0.11 -24.97
N ASP A 203 -10.78 -1.11 -24.71
CA ASP A 203 -11.32 -2.35 -25.30
C ASP A 203 -12.48 -2.95 -24.47
N THR A 204 -12.76 -2.40 -23.29
CA THR A 204 -13.77 -2.93 -22.38
C THR A 204 -15.17 -2.54 -22.83
N HIS A 205 -16.07 -3.53 -22.92
CA HIS A 205 -17.44 -3.28 -23.32
C HIS A 205 -18.19 -2.37 -22.32
N PRO A 206 -18.92 -1.33 -22.75
CA PRO A 206 -19.58 -0.37 -21.85
C PRO A 206 -20.59 -0.98 -20.85
N THR A 207 -21.18 -2.13 -21.16
CA THR A 207 -22.06 -2.84 -20.20
C THR A 207 -21.29 -3.41 -19.02
N LEU A 208 -20.02 -3.78 -19.20
CA LEU A 208 -19.18 -4.26 -18.10
C LEU A 208 -18.77 -3.09 -17.21
N ILE A 209 -18.41 -1.94 -17.80
CA ILE A 209 -18.12 -0.70 -17.06
C ILE A 209 -19.30 -0.37 -16.14
N ARG A 210 -20.52 -0.34 -16.69
CA ARG A 210 -21.74 -0.12 -15.88
C ARG A 210 -21.91 -1.15 -14.76
N HIS A 211 -21.67 -2.43 -15.05
CA HIS A 211 -21.75 -3.47 -14.03
C HIS A 211 -20.71 -3.28 -12.91
N VAL A 212 -19.48 -2.88 -13.24
CA VAL A 212 -18.43 -2.56 -12.25
C VAL A 212 -18.84 -1.37 -11.38
N GLN A 213 -19.49 -0.36 -11.96
CA GLN A 213 -20.02 0.78 -11.21
C GLN A 213 -21.15 0.35 -10.26
N GLU A 214 -22.08 -0.51 -10.70
CA GLU A 214 -23.11 -1.12 -9.85
C GLU A 214 -22.49 -1.90 -8.68
N VAL A 215 -21.38 -2.60 -8.91
CA VAL A 215 -20.63 -3.30 -7.84
C VAL A 215 -20.04 -2.32 -6.84
N ALA A 216 -19.48 -1.20 -7.30
CA ALA A 216 -18.93 -0.18 -6.41
C ALA A 216 -20.02 0.53 -5.58
N GLU A 217 -21.22 0.72 -6.15
CA GLU A 217 -22.37 1.30 -5.45
C GLU A 217 -22.84 0.47 -4.24
N VAL A 218 -22.53 -0.83 -4.20
CA VAL A 218 -22.79 -1.68 -3.02
C VAL A 218 -21.99 -1.23 -1.79
N PHE A 219 -20.84 -0.58 -2.00
CA PHE A 219 -19.92 -0.13 -0.95
C PHE A 219 -19.77 1.40 -0.99
N PRO A 220 -20.83 2.16 -0.64
CA PRO A 220 -20.78 3.61 -0.68
C PRO A 220 -19.73 4.16 0.30
N GLY A 221 -19.09 5.25 -0.08
CA GLY A 221 -18.08 5.92 0.75
C GLY A 221 -16.65 5.43 0.53
N LEU A 222 -16.39 4.56 -0.44
CA LEU A 222 -15.03 4.35 -0.95
C LEU A 222 -14.65 5.48 -1.91
N ALA A 223 -13.61 6.24 -1.60
CA ALA A 223 -13.10 7.27 -2.52
C ALA A 223 -12.37 6.66 -3.72
N VAL A 224 -11.71 5.53 -3.44
CA VAL A 224 -11.04 4.67 -4.40
C VAL A 224 -11.50 3.25 -4.14
N SER A 225 -11.78 2.50 -5.20
CA SER A 225 -12.06 1.08 -5.07
C SER A 225 -11.44 0.30 -6.22
N ALA A 226 -10.95 -0.91 -5.93
CA ALA A 226 -10.62 -1.90 -6.94
C ALA A 226 -11.66 -3.01 -6.94
N VAL A 227 -12.12 -3.42 -8.11
CA VAL A 227 -13.07 -4.52 -8.31
C VAL A 227 -12.41 -5.57 -9.18
N ASP A 228 -12.24 -6.77 -8.64
CA ASP A 228 -11.61 -7.88 -9.34
C ASP A 228 -12.68 -8.83 -9.85
N MET A 229 -12.65 -9.11 -11.16
CA MET A 229 -13.62 -9.97 -11.84
C MET A 229 -12.94 -11.09 -12.61
N VAL A 230 -13.65 -12.20 -12.78
CA VAL A 230 -13.33 -13.24 -13.75
C VAL A 230 -14.41 -13.26 -14.84
N LEU A 231 -13.99 -13.13 -16.09
CA LEU A 231 -14.84 -13.02 -17.28
C LEU A 231 -14.74 -14.31 -18.11
N SER A 232 -15.86 -14.95 -18.45
CA SER A 232 -15.81 -16.22 -19.18
C SER A 232 -15.49 -16.08 -20.68
N ARG A 233 -15.72 -14.89 -21.27
CA ARG A 233 -15.49 -14.62 -22.70
C ARG A 233 -14.59 -13.40 -22.97
N GLY A 234 -14.30 -12.62 -21.94
CA GLY A 234 -13.34 -11.52 -21.96
C GLY A 234 -13.98 -10.13 -21.95
N ALA A 235 -13.17 -9.10 -21.74
CA ALA A 235 -13.63 -7.72 -21.49
C ALA A 235 -14.35 -7.05 -22.68
N GLY A 236 -14.09 -7.48 -23.91
CA GLY A 236 -14.78 -6.93 -25.10
C GLY A 236 -16.21 -7.42 -25.31
N VAL A 237 -16.66 -8.42 -24.52
CA VAL A 237 -17.98 -9.05 -24.69
C VAL A 237 -19.02 -8.42 -23.75
N PRO A 238 -20.26 -8.18 -24.20
CA PRO A 238 -21.31 -7.63 -23.34
C PRO A 238 -21.55 -8.48 -22.08
N HIS A 239 -21.88 -7.81 -20.96
CA HIS A 239 -22.16 -8.45 -19.66
C HIS A 239 -23.25 -9.52 -19.77
N ALA A 240 -24.34 -9.24 -20.49
CA ALA A 240 -25.46 -10.16 -20.64
C ALA A 240 -25.15 -11.42 -21.47
N GLU A 241 -24.00 -11.47 -22.15
CA GLU A 241 -23.60 -12.55 -23.05
C GLU A 241 -22.49 -13.44 -22.46
N GLN A 242 -22.08 -13.19 -21.22
CA GLN A 242 -21.04 -13.96 -20.56
C GLN A 242 -21.29 -14.10 -19.06
N ASP A 243 -20.56 -15.03 -18.45
CA ASP A 243 -20.51 -15.13 -17.00
C ASP A 243 -19.48 -14.12 -16.49
N VAL A 244 -19.94 -13.24 -15.60
CA VAL A 244 -19.09 -12.31 -14.86
C VAL A 244 -19.21 -12.66 -13.39
N VAL A 245 -18.06 -12.88 -12.75
CA VAL A 245 -18.00 -13.22 -11.33
C VAL A 245 -17.09 -12.23 -10.63
N VAL A 246 -17.62 -11.50 -9.64
CA VAL A 246 -16.83 -10.63 -8.78
C VAL A 246 -16.11 -11.48 -7.75
N VAL A 247 -14.78 -11.55 -7.84
CA VAL A 247 -13.94 -12.37 -6.96
C VAL A 247 -13.36 -11.58 -5.79
N ASP A 248 -13.26 -10.25 -5.93
CA ASP A 248 -12.80 -9.37 -4.87
C ASP A 248 -13.30 -7.92 -5.06
N VAL A 249 -13.41 -7.18 -3.95
CA VAL A 249 -13.57 -5.72 -3.94
C VAL A 249 -12.66 -5.18 -2.84
N SER A 250 -11.95 -4.11 -3.12
CA SER A 250 -10.94 -3.52 -2.23
C SER A 250 -11.06 -2.01 -2.17
N GLU A 251 -10.83 -1.43 -1.00
CA GLU A 251 -10.61 0.00 -0.82
C GLU A 251 -9.21 0.46 -1.25
N ARG A 252 -8.29 -0.49 -1.47
CA ARG A 252 -6.91 -0.21 -1.87
C ARG A 252 -6.77 -0.16 -3.39
N PRO A 253 -6.14 0.89 -3.94
CA PRO A 253 -5.89 0.95 -5.38
C PRO A 253 -4.91 -0.11 -5.86
N TRP A 254 -3.90 -0.44 -5.03
CA TRP A 254 -2.81 -1.37 -5.33
C TRP A 254 -2.26 -1.22 -6.75
N LEU A 255 -1.73 -0.03 -7.02
CA LEU A 255 -1.20 0.34 -8.33
C LEU A 255 0.07 -0.43 -8.72
N ALA A 256 0.63 -1.26 -7.83
CA ALA A 256 1.80 -2.09 -8.13
C ALA A 256 1.56 -3.05 -9.30
N LEU A 257 0.31 -3.50 -9.52
CA LEU A 257 -0.03 -4.34 -10.67
C LEU A 257 0.18 -3.59 -11.99
N GLN A 258 -0.36 -2.38 -12.10
CA GLN A 258 -0.17 -1.53 -13.28
C GLN A 258 1.29 -1.11 -13.41
N ALA A 259 1.92 -0.71 -12.30
CA ALA A 259 3.30 -0.26 -12.27
C ALA A 259 4.33 -1.35 -12.61
N SER A 260 4.01 -2.64 -12.40
CA SER A 260 4.93 -3.73 -12.76
C SER A 260 5.04 -3.92 -14.27
N GLN A 261 4.03 -3.51 -15.04
CA GLN A 261 4.08 -3.51 -16.51
C GLN A 261 4.52 -2.17 -17.08
N ASP A 262 3.97 -1.08 -16.56
CA ASP A 262 4.34 0.28 -16.95
C ASP A 262 4.35 1.20 -15.70
N PRO A 263 5.54 1.50 -15.16
CA PRO A 263 5.69 2.41 -14.03
C PRO A 263 5.08 3.80 -14.27
N THR A 264 5.09 4.27 -15.52
CA THR A 264 4.52 5.56 -15.92
C THR A 264 3.02 5.55 -15.75
N TRP A 265 2.37 4.46 -16.15
CA TRP A 265 0.92 4.29 -16.00
C TRP A 265 0.50 4.20 -14.54
N GLY A 266 1.21 3.41 -13.73
CA GLY A 266 0.96 3.35 -12.28
C GLY A 266 1.10 4.72 -11.60
N LEU A 267 2.08 5.52 -12.04
CA LEU A 267 2.28 6.89 -11.54
C LEU A 267 1.17 7.84 -12.01
N GLU A 268 0.73 7.75 -13.25
CA GLU A 268 -0.40 8.53 -13.78
C GLU A 268 -1.69 8.24 -13.00
N LEU A 269 -2.01 6.97 -12.73
CA LEU A 269 -3.13 6.61 -11.88
C LEU A 269 -2.98 7.18 -10.45
N ALA A 270 -1.77 7.15 -9.89
CA ALA A 270 -1.49 7.77 -8.60
C ALA A 270 -1.73 9.28 -8.60
N ARG A 271 -1.38 9.99 -9.69
CA ARG A 271 -1.65 11.43 -9.85
C ARG A 271 -3.15 11.70 -9.94
N ARG A 272 -3.92 10.86 -10.63
CA ARG A 272 -5.38 10.97 -10.68
C ARG A 272 -6.02 10.77 -9.30
N VAL A 273 -5.56 9.76 -8.54
CA VAL A 273 -5.98 9.56 -7.14
C VAL A 273 -5.64 10.77 -6.28
N LEU A 274 -4.44 11.34 -6.46
CA LEU A 274 -3.98 12.52 -5.73
C LEU A 274 -4.86 13.74 -6.05
N ALA A 275 -5.08 14.03 -7.34
CA ALA A 275 -5.89 15.14 -7.82
C ALA A 275 -7.34 15.09 -7.31
N ARG A 276 -7.90 13.89 -7.12
CA ARG A 276 -9.23 13.71 -6.55
C ARG A 276 -9.26 13.84 -5.02
N THR A 277 -8.12 13.66 -4.38
CA THR A 277 -7.97 13.70 -2.91
C THR A 277 -7.69 15.12 -2.39
N VAL A 278 -7.01 15.95 -3.17
CA VAL A 278 -6.83 17.38 -2.85
C VAL A 278 -8.15 18.13 -3.06
N ALA A 279 -8.32 19.28 -2.40
CA ALA A 279 -9.55 20.06 -2.50
C ALA A 279 -9.79 20.57 -3.94
N GLU A 280 -11.05 20.69 -4.37
CA GLU A 280 -11.39 21.06 -5.76
C GLU A 280 -10.89 22.46 -6.16
N ASP A 281 -10.72 23.36 -5.20
CA ASP A 281 -10.19 24.71 -5.40
C ASP A 281 -8.66 24.76 -5.45
N GLU A 282 -8.00 23.64 -5.20
CA GLU A 282 -6.56 23.57 -5.14
C GLU A 282 -5.95 23.04 -6.42
N GLN A 283 -5.13 23.87 -7.05
CA GLN A 283 -4.38 23.47 -8.23
C GLN A 283 -3.11 22.72 -7.81
N LEU A 284 -2.92 21.54 -8.38
CA LEU A 284 -1.64 20.84 -8.33
C LEU A 284 -0.67 21.48 -9.32
N ASP A 285 0.59 21.58 -8.95
CA ASP A 285 1.64 22.05 -9.86
C ASP A 285 1.83 21.07 -11.02
N GLU A 286 2.44 21.55 -12.11
CA GLU A 286 2.86 20.67 -13.20
C GLU A 286 3.86 19.62 -12.66
N PRO A 287 3.68 18.32 -12.98
CA PRO A 287 4.54 17.27 -12.45
C PRO A 287 6.02 17.47 -12.80
N GLN A 288 6.88 17.47 -11.78
CA GLN A 288 8.34 17.54 -11.94
C GLN A 288 8.99 16.19 -11.61
N ASP A 289 9.79 15.64 -12.52
CA ASP A 289 10.48 14.37 -12.28
C ASP A 289 11.62 14.48 -11.28
N GLU A 290 12.32 15.61 -11.27
CA GLU A 290 13.35 15.95 -10.29
C GLU A 290 12.81 16.95 -9.27
N VAL A 291 13.15 16.75 -8.01
CA VAL A 291 12.70 17.58 -6.88
C VAL A 291 13.88 17.95 -6.00
N ALA A 292 13.75 19.10 -5.32
CA ALA A 292 14.65 19.55 -4.27
C ALA A 292 13.83 19.78 -3.00
N LEU A 293 14.19 19.12 -1.90
CA LEU A 293 13.40 19.10 -0.67
C LEU A 293 14.27 19.40 0.55
N ASP A 294 13.77 20.24 1.44
CA ASP A 294 14.21 20.26 2.84
C ASP A 294 13.53 19.10 3.57
N VAL A 295 14.31 18.27 4.26
CA VAL A 295 13.82 17.05 4.91
C VAL A 295 14.20 17.05 6.39
N ARG A 296 13.26 16.64 7.24
CA ARG A 296 13.43 16.45 8.67
C ARG A 296 13.05 15.03 9.05
N TRP A 297 14.00 14.30 9.64
CA TRP A 297 13.84 12.93 10.12
C TRP A 297 13.72 12.94 11.65
N GLU A 298 12.64 12.36 12.18
CA GLU A 298 12.37 12.33 13.62
C GLU A 298 12.41 10.90 14.18
N GLY A 299 12.83 10.76 15.44
CA GLY A 299 12.90 9.47 16.13
C GLY A 299 14.20 8.72 15.92
N VAL A 300 15.30 9.41 15.63
CA VAL A 300 16.63 8.82 15.48
C VAL A 300 17.22 8.51 16.86
N SER A 301 17.62 7.26 17.14
CA SER A 301 18.23 6.91 18.44
C SER A 301 19.75 7.02 18.44
N VAL A 302 20.43 6.74 17.32
CA VAL A 302 21.90 6.86 17.20
C VAL A 302 22.27 7.79 16.06
N MET A 303 22.33 9.10 16.35
CA MET A 303 22.47 10.18 15.36
C MET A 303 23.66 10.01 14.40
N ASP A 304 24.87 9.76 14.90
CA ASP A 304 26.06 9.67 14.05
C ASP A 304 25.98 8.49 13.08
N ALA A 305 25.60 7.31 13.58
CA ALA A 305 25.43 6.11 12.77
C ALA A 305 24.31 6.27 11.74
N PHE A 306 23.18 6.90 12.15
CA PHE A 306 22.09 7.22 11.25
C PHE A 306 22.55 8.12 10.10
N LEU A 307 23.23 9.23 10.39
CA LEU A 307 23.71 10.16 9.36
C LEU A 307 24.74 9.52 8.41
N GLU A 308 25.63 8.67 8.92
CA GLU A 308 26.57 7.91 8.08
C GLU A 308 25.82 6.96 7.13
N HIS A 309 24.91 6.14 7.65
CA HIS A 309 24.12 5.21 6.85
C HIS A 309 23.21 5.93 5.85
N LEU A 310 22.60 7.04 6.26
CA LEU A 310 21.71 7.87 5.44
C LEU A 310 22.46 8.41 4.21
N ARG A 311 23.67 8.97 4.40
CA ARG A 311 24.51 9.47 3.30
C ARG A 311 24.93 8.35 2.35
N ALA A 312 25.35 7.20 2.89
CA ALA A 312 25.72 6.06 2.07
C ALA A 312 24.53 5.53 1.25
N ALA A 313 23.33 5.48 1.84
CA ALA A 313 22.11 5.08 1.16
C ALA A 313 21.68 6.09 0.08
N ALA A 314 21.75 7.40 0.38
CA ALA A 314 21.40 8.46 -0.57
C ALA A 314 22.30 8.39 -1.81
N SER A 315 23.61 8.23 -1.62
CA SER A 315 24.57 8.07 -2.71
C SER A 315 24.27 6.84 -3.58
N ARG A 316 23.93 5.69 -2.98
CA ARG A 316 23.54 4.47 -3.73
C ARG A 316 22.23 4.65 -4.51
N ALA A 317 21.32 5.47 -4.00
CA ALA A 317 20.06 5.80 -4.65
C ALA A 317 20.19 6.89 -5.74
N GLY A 318 21.40 7.43 -5.97
CA GLY A 318 21.63 8.51 -6.92
C GLY A 318 21.09 9.86 -6.46
N LEU A 319 20.87 10.03 -5.15
CA LEU A 319 20.39 11.27 -4.56
C LEU A 319 21.55 12.19 -4.19
N CYS A 320 21.32 13.48 -4.35
CA CYS A 320 22.20 14.56 -3.96
C CYS A 320 21.68 15.24 -2.69
N GLY A 321 22.55 15.83 -1.86
CA GLY A 321 22.08 16.46 -0.63
C GLY A 321 23.08 16.58 0.53
N ARG A 322 22.57 17.07 1.65
CA ARG A 322 23.28 17.16 2.93
C ARG A 322 22.36 16.74 4.07
N ALA A 323 22.94 16.22 5.14
CA ALA A 323 22.20 15.91 6.37
C ALA A 323 23.09 16.17 7.59
N GLU A 324 22.49 16.71 8.63
CA GLU A 324 23.14 17.07 9.90
C GLU A 324 22.18 16.88 11.08
N ALA A 325 22.74 16.79 12.28
CA ALA A 325 21.95 16.77 13.49
C ALA A 325 21.33 18.14 13.73
N GLU A 326 20.02 18.18 14.01
CA GLU A 326 19.32 19.40 14.47
C GLU A 326 19.20 19.38 16.00
N ASP A 327 18.70 18.27 16.55
CA ASP A 327 18.54 18.04 17.98
C ASP A 327 18.87 16.58 18.30
N VAL A 328 20.05 16.34 18.87
CA VAL A 328 20.52 14.99 19.24
C VAL A 328 19.68 14.41 20.38
N VAL A 329 19.17 15.23 21.29
CA VAL A 329 18.38 14.79 22.45
C VAL A 329 16.96 14.42 22.01
N GLY A 330 16.37 15.23 21.13
CA GLY A 330 15.07 14.96 20.51
C GLY A 330 15.09 13.89 19.42
N GLY A 331 16.28 13.44 18.99
CA GLY A 331 16.44 12.47 17.91
C GLY A 331 16.00 13.04 16.56
N ILE A 332 16.33 14.31 16.28
CA ILE A 332 15.92 15.04 15.07
C ILE A 332 17.16 15.33 14.23
N ALA A 333 17.13 14.85 12.99
CA ALA A 333 18.07 15.22 11.94
C ALA A 333 17.36 16.07 10.88
N ARG A 334 18.11 16.98 10.26
CA ARG A 334 17.63 17.78 9.14
C ARG A 334 18.57 17.66 7.96
N GLY A 335 18.05 17.91 6.77
CA GLY A 335 18.83 17.82 5.56
C GLY A 335 18.14 18.46 4.37
N HIS A 336 18.84 18.38 3.26
CA HIS A 336 18.39 18.78 1.94
C HIS A 336 18.62 17.60 1.01
N LEU A 337 17.63 17.20 0.22
CA LEU A 337 17.71 16.13 -0.76
C LEU A 337 17.29 16.62 -2.14
N GLU A 338 18.05 16.23 -3.15
CA GLU A 338 17.77 16.49 -4.57
C GLU A 338 17.87 15.19 -5.37
N GLY A 339 17.00 15.04 -6.37
CA GLY A 339 17.04 13.94 -7.32
C GLY A 339 15.66 13.59 -7.85
N PHE A 340 15.54 12.41 -8.49
CA PHE A 340 14.26 11.94 -8.99
C PHE A 340 13.24 11.76 -7.85
N ALA A 341 12.03 12.29 -8.02
CA ALA A 341 10.95 12.22 -7.04
C ALA A 341 10.66 10.78 -6.59
N ALA A 342 10.74 9.81 -7.50
CA ALA A 342 10.55 8.40 -7.17
C ALA A 342 11.64 7.85 -6.25
N ALA A 343 12.90 8.24 -6.48
CA ALA A 343 14.03 7.83 -5.65
C ALA A 343 13.96 8.48 -4.26
N VAL A 344 13.61 9.77 -4.19
CA VAL A 344 13.43 10.49 -2.91
C VAL A 344 12.27 9.90 -2.11
N ALA A 345 11.12 9.64 -2.75
CA ALA A 345 9.98 8.99 -2.10
C ALA A 345 10.35 7.61 -1.54
N LEU A 346 10.97 6.74 -2.36
CA LEU A 346 11.41 5.42 -1.93
C LEU A 346 12.41 5.50 -0.79
N PHE A 347 13.36 6.43 -0.86
CA PHE A 347 14.35 6.66 0.18
C PHE A 347 13.70 6.98 1.53
N ASN A 348 12.75 7.89 1.56
CA ASN A 348 12.02 8.26 2.77
C ASN A 348 11.16 7.11 3.31
N GLU A 349 10.51 6.34 2.44
CA GLU A 349 9.75 5.13 2.83
C GLU A 349 10.66 4.07 3.48
N LEU A 350 11.84 3.81 2.90
CA LEU A 350 12.82 2.89 3.46
C LEU A 350 13.41 3.41 4.78
N ALA A 351 13.56 4.72 4.93
CA ALA A 351 14.04 5.34 6.16
C ALA A 351 13.04 5.12 7.30
N VAL A 352 11.75 5.42 7.08
CA VAL A 352 10.67 5.20 8.05
C VAL A 352 10.49 3.72 8.39
N ALA A 353 10.65 2.84 7.40
CA ALA A 353 10.60 1.39 7.61
C ALA A 353 11.85 0.82 8.31
N GLY A 354 12.87 1.64 8.59
CA GLY A 354 14.11 1.24 9.25
C GLY A 354 15.06 0.41 8.39
N HIS A 355 14.83 0.34 7.09
CA HIS A 355 15.66 -0.41 6.15
C HIS A 355 16.99 0.28 5.80
N LEU A 356 17.14 1.58 6.08
CA LEU A 356 18.37 2.30 5.77
C LEU A 356 19.42 2.24 6.89
N ALA A 357 18.99 2.38 8.15
CA ALA A 357 19.88 2.52 9.29
C ALA A 357 19.63 1.49 10.41
N GLY A 358 18.67 0.57 10.25
CA GLY A 358 18.32 -0.43 11.26
C GLY A 358 17.42 0.09 12.39
N GLU A 359 16.97 1.35 12.32
CA GLU A 359 16.10 1.98 13.31
C GLU A 359 14.84 2.54 12.61
N HIS A 360 13.66 2.40 13.23
CA HIS A 360 12.42 2.94 12.69
C HIS A 360 12.28 4.42 13.04
N LEU A 361 12.15 5.28 12.03
CA LEU A 361 11.85 6.69 12.25
C LEU A 361 10.39 6.88 12.67
N MET A 362 10.13 7.86 13.52
CA MET A 362 8.78 8.23 13.94
C MET A 362 8.05 9.04 12.86
N ALA A 363 8.78 9.89 12.14
CA ALA A 363 8.23 10.69 11.04
C ALA A 363 9.34 11.18 10.09
N VAL A 364 8.94 11.49 8.86
CA VAL A 364 9.75 12.23 7.88
C VAL A 364 8.90 13.34 7.27
N ASP A 365 9.27 14.59 7.58
CA ASP A 365 8.67 15.81 7.00
C ASP A 365 9.54 16.24 5.82
N SER A 366 8.98 16.28 4.62
CA SER A 366 9.66 16.71 3.40
C SER A 366 8.92 17.93 2.84
N ARG A 367 9.65 19.01 2.57
CA ARG A 367 9.08 20.26 2.07
C ARG A 367 9.80 20.70 0.80
N PRO A 368 9.10 21.21 -0.21
CA PRO A 368 9.75 21.80 -1.38
C PRO A 368 10.75 22.87 -0.94
N ALA A 369 12.00 22.72 -1.36
CA ALA A 369 13.03 23.73 -1.12
C ALA A 369 12.98 24.79 -2.23
N GLU A 370 13.37 26.02 -1.91
CA GLU A 370 13.66 26.98 -2.97
C GLU A 370 14.87 26.47 -3.78
N PRO A 371 14.82 26.53 -5.13
CA PRO A 371 15.93 26.09 -5.95
C PRO A 371 17.17 26.91 -5.61
N THR A 372 18.18 26.29 -4.99
CA THR A 372 19.36 26.98 -4.45
C THR A 372 20.34 27.47 -5.52
N GLY A 373 20.01 27.29 -6.81
CA GLY A 373 20.86 27.65 -7.94
C GLY A 373 22.06 26.71 -8.03
N ALA A 374 21.98 25.73 -8.94
CA ALA A 374 22.98 24.70 -9.26
C ALA A 374 24.40 24.90 -8.69
N GLY A 375 24.58 24.59 -7.40
CA GLY A 375 25.87 24.57 -6.73
C GLY A 375 26.33 23.11 -6.63
N SER A 376 27.46 22.79 -7.26
CA SER A 376 28.11 21.49 -7.11
C SER A 376 28.39 21.18 -5.63
N PHE A 377 28.17 19.93 -5.24
CA PHE A 377 28.45 19.38 -3.91
C PHE A 377 29.73 19.93 -3.26
N THR A 378 29.59 20.52 -2.08
CA THR A 378 30.70 20.61 -1.12
C THR A 378 30.37 19.73 0.08
N LEU A 379 31.17 18.66 0.25
CA LEU A 379 31.26 17.88 1.48
C LEU A 379 31.83 18.79 2.59
N GLY A 380 30.94 19.56 3.21
CA GLY A 380 31.25 20.17 4.50
C GLY A 380 31.24 19.05 5.55
N VAL A 381 32.37 18.40 5.76
CA VAL A 381 32.66 17.92 7.12
C VAL A 381 32.65 19.20 7.96
N PRO A 382 31.83 19.34 9.01
CA PRO A 382 31.99 20.47 9.91
C PRO A 382 33.45 20.45 10.34
N GLU A 383 34.21 21.49 10.00
CA GLU A 383 35.53 21.70 10.61
C GLU A 383 35.29 21.52 12.11
N ALA A 384 35.98 20.54 12.71
CA ALA A 384 35.86 20.25 14.12
C ALA A 384 36.01 21.58 14.85
N GLY A 385 34.88 22.14 15.29
CA GLY A 385 34.87 23.40 15.99
C GLY A 385 35.84 23.23 17.13
N ASP A 386 36.84 24.10 17.18
CA ASP A 386 37.93 24.11 18.15
C ASP A 386 37.30 24.15 19.54
N ALA A 387 36.99 22.96 20.08
CA ALA A 387 36.51 22.76 21.43
C ALA A 387 37.74 22.97 22.31
N SER A 388 38.06 24.25 22.51
CA SER A 388 39.10 24.68 23.43
C SER A 388 38.82 24.01 24.78
N PRO A 389 39.72 23.17 25.29
CA PRO A 389 39.50 22.51 26.57
C PRO A 389 39.37 23.59 27.64
N ALA A 390 38.20 23.65 28.28
CA ALA A 390 38.01 24.45 29.47
C ALA A 390 39.09 24.04 30.48
N ALA A 391 39.98 24.98 30.79
CA ALA A 391 41.05 24.78 31.75
C ALA A 391 40.45 24.39 33.11
N GLU A 392 40.74 23.17 33.54
CA GLU A 392 40.49 22.71 34.91
C GLU A 392 41.33 23.57 35.87
N GLY A 393 40.64 24.45 36.60
CA GLY A 393 41.19 25.14 37.75
C GLY A 393 41.44 24.14 38.88
N GLY A 394 42.71 23.79 39.10
CA GLY A 394 43.12 23.02 40.26
C GLY A 394 42.91 23.78 41.58
N PRO A 395 42.62 23.07 42.69
CA PRO A 395 42.42 23.71 43.99
C PRO A 395 43.74 24.17 44.60
N SER A 396 43.75 25.41 45.07
CA SER A 396 44.81 25.97 45.90
C SER A 396 44.68 25.49 47.35
N THR A 397 45.66 24.72 47.83
CA THR A 397 46.04 24.61 49.25
C THR A 397 47.53 24.40 49.37
#